data_AF-A0A943CSJ9-F1
#
_entry.id   AF-A0A943CSJ9-F1
#
_cell.length_a   1.000
_cell.length_b   1.000
_cell.length_c   1.000
_cell.angle_alpha   90.00
_cell.angle_beta   90.00
_cell.angle_gamma   90.00
#
_symmetry.space_group_name_H-M   'P 1'
#
loop_
_entity.id
_entity.type
_entity.pdbx_description
1 polymer ?
#
loop_
_entity_poly.entity_id
_entity_poly.type
_entity_poly.pdbx_seq_one_letter_code
_entity_poly.pdbx_strand_id
1 'polypeptide(L)'
;MARYAKNLIRSEVNTPKQREVIMTRIGDVKGSSDLDVIYLVGNERGTGKNKVYYNMQIIISDGENGKTVTIDLSGIEGYNPRIELENFKKVTSDNEILFSVEDIGNNGYLTAHMYYLDGDKAIKIFDTDYYNQLDSYQVIYQDKYKVDVIDINRGMTYSIDISGKDKDYLNSLYNNNGILKKRIAGKVLSVSGLSPINLRRSNILDLLVTQKIIGINEKDILGVMSNILSFEGISFIKVDSFIGILGEKTPNMLVRGENKLSKDCLDFSKVEFIESEVSKDEAIERIIEKEFSLNPDEDKVNYLYNKVKLKDDDSYQILVYLEGPRFCTERGGTLAILEEKNNEYNVLSKISNAINPIIISENKTNGYRDLIVKMIDSDKDDFRLLKFNGNAYPLDPVKEERLKRGSKIKGIAAISDDLFYTRGIEYK
;
A
#
# COMPACT_ATOMS: atom_id res chain seq x y z
N MET A 1 -34.48 -57.34 -14.12
CA MET A 1 -33.67 -57.12 -15.34
C MET A 1 -34.11 -55.81 -15.99
N ALA A 2 -33.71 -54.68 -15.42
CA ALA A 2 -33.96 -53.35 -15.98
C ALA A 2 -32.62 -52.62 -16.01
N ARG A 3 -32.07 -52.40 -17.20
CA ARG A 3 -30.79 -51.74 -17.42
C ARG A 3 -30.88 -50.92 -18.69
N TYR A 4 -30.28 -49.72 -18.63
CA TYR A 4 -30.03 -48.74 -19.70
C TYR A 4 -31.05 -47.62 -19.89
N ALA A 5 -30.94 -46.61 -19.01
CA ALA A 5 -31.17 -45.21 -19.37
C ALA A 5 -30.09 -44.35 -18.70
N LYS A 6 -29.00 -44.07 -19.42
CA LYS A 6 -28.09 -42.93 -19.20
C LYS A 6 -27.01 -42.95 -20.28
N ASN A 7 -27.10 -42.00 -21.21
CA ASN A 7 -26.00 -41.25 -21.82
C ASN A 7 -26.49 -40.65 -23.14
N LEU A 8 -27.07 -39.46 -23.06
CA LEU A 8 -27.03 -38.49 -24.14
C LEU A 8 -26.30 -37.28 -23.57
N ILE A 9 -25.06 -37.14 -24.02
CA ILE A 9 -24.16 -36.03 -23.73
C ILE A 9 -24.86 -34.78 -24.27
N ARG A 10 -25.36 -33.91 -23.38
CA ARG A 10 -25.58 -32.51 -23.73
C ARG A 10 -24.19 -31.93 -23.92
N SER A 11 -23.80 -31.70 -25.18
CA SER A 11 -22.74 -30.76 -25.51
C SER A 11 -23.09 -29.43 -24.84
N GLU A 12 -22.32 -29.04 -23.83
CA GLU A 12 -22.34 -27.69 -23.30
C GLU A 12 -22.04 -26.74 -24.47
N VAL A 13 -23.07 -26.06 -24.94
CA VAL A 13 -22.93 -24.88 -25.78
C VAL A 13 -22.17 -23.88 -24.92
N ASN A 14 -20.90 -23.66 -25.25
CA ASN A 14 -20.02 -22.72 -24.57
C ASN A 14 -20.49 -21.30 -24.90
N THR A 15 -21.49 -20.81 -24.17
CA THR A 15 -21.93 -19.42 -24.25
C THR A 15 -20.76 -18.54 -23.80
N PRO A 16 -20.33 -17.52 -24.58
CA PRO A 16 -19.25 -16.64 -24.13
C PRO A 16 -19.64 -16.03 -22.79
N LYS A 17 -18.84 -16.25 -21.76
CA LYS A 17 -19.06 -15.64 -20.44
C LYS A 17 -19.11 -14.12 -20.64
N GLN A 18 -20.21 -13.48 -20.24
CA GLN A 18 -20.36 -12.03 -20.33
C GLN A 18 -19.20 -11.36 -19.58
N ARG A 19 -18.62 -10.30 -20.15
CA ARG A 19 -17.58 -9.52 -19.47
C ARG A 19 -18.20 -8.82 -18.26
N GLU A 20 -17.45 -8.82 -17.16
CA GLU A 20 -17.81 -8.17 -15.91
C GLU A 20 -16.99 -6.88 -15.75
N VAL A 21 -17.52 -5.92 -14.99
CA VAL A 21 -16.77 -4.71 -14.63
C VAL A 21 -15.74 -5.08 -13.57
N ILE A 22 -14.47 -4.92 -13.92
CA ILE A 22 -13.34 -5.18 -13.01
C ILE A 22 -13.12 -3.96 -12.11
N MET A 23 -13.17 -2.75 -12.69
CA MET A 23 -13.07 -1.50 -11.95
C MET A 23 -13.62 -0.32 -12.76
N THR A 24 -13.92 0.76 -12.04
CA THR A 24 -14.36 2.04 -12.59
C THR A 24 -13.44 3.16 -12.11
N ARG A 25 -13.17 4.12 -13.00
CA ARG A 25 -12.52 5.40 -12.70
C ARG A 25 -13.36 6.53 -13.28
N ILE A 26 -13.22 7.72 -12.68
CA ILE A 26 -13.87 8.94 -13.14
C ILE A 26 -12.77 10.00 -13.21
N GLY A 27 -12.68 10.70 -14.33
CA GLY A 27 -11.67 11.73 -14.54
C GLY A 27 -11.75 12.31 -15.95
N ASP A 28 -11.21 13.52 -16.12
CA ASP A 28 -11.11 14.16 -17.43
C ASP A 28 -9.98 13.50 -18.23
N VAL A 29 -10.32 12.84 -19.35
CA VAL A 29 -9.37 12.20 -20.29
C VAL A 29 -9.55 12.72 -21.72
N LYS A 30 -10.42 13.72 -21.93
CA LYS A 30 -10.71 14.35 -23.24
C LYS A 30 -10.48 15.87 -23.24
N GLY A 31 -10.14 16.46 -22.10
CA GLY A 31 -9.93 17.90 -21.92
C GLY A 31 -11.24 18.68 -21.79
N SER A 32 -12.32 18.05 -21.33
CA SER A 32 -13.64 18.67 -21.14
C SER A 32 -13.88 18.98 -19.66
N SER A 33 -14.82 19.89 -19.37
CA SER A 33 -15.22 20.19 -17.97
C SER A 33 -16.05 19.09 -17.32
N ASP A 34 -16.69 18.24 -18.14
CA ASP A 34 -17.52 17.13 -17.69
C ASP A 34 -16.69 15.85 -17.61
N LEU A 35 -16.63 15.26 -16.42
CA LEU A 35 -15.76 14.10 -16.15
C LEU A 35 -16.23 12.86 -16.91
N ASP A 36 -15.28 12.15 -17.52
CA ASP A 36 -15.53 10.89 -18.21
C ASP A 36 -15.60 9.71 -17.23
N VAL A 37 -16.28 8.64 -17.63
CA VAL A 37 -16.34 7.38 -16.87
C VAL A 37 -15.58 6.28 -17.60
N ILE A 38 -14.56 5.73 -16.96
CA ILE A 38 -13.67 4.72 -17.53
C ILE A 38 -13.95 3.38 -16.84
N TYR A 39 -14.39 2.40 -17.61
CA TYR A 39 -14.59 1.02 -17.17
C TYR A 39 -13.48 0.13 -17.68
N LEU A 40 -12.82 -0.60 -16.79
CA LEU A 40 -12.08 -1.80 -17.18
C LEU A 40 -13.04 -2.98 -17.07
N VAL A 41 -13.28 -3.66 -18.18
CA VAL A 41 -14.16 -4.84 -18.24
C VAL A 41 -13.37 -6.05 -18.72
N GLY A 42 -13.75 -7.24 -18.28
CA GLY A 42 -13.10 -8.47 -18.73
C GLY A 42 -13.75 -9.73 -18.17
N ASN A 43 -13.13 -10.86 -18.43
CA ASN A 43 -13.52 -12.12 -17.84
C ASN A 43 -12.53 -12.52 -16.74
N GLU A 44 -13.01 -13.25 -15.74
CA GLU A 44 -12.19 -13.78 -14.66
C GLU A 44 -12.26 -15.30 -14.55
N ARG A 45 -11.13 -15.90 -14.12
CA ARG A 45 -11.00 -17.31 -13.74
C ARG A 45 -10.18 -17.43 -12.46
N GLY A 46 -10.44 -18.47 -11.66
CA GLY A 46 -9.81 -18.65 -10.35
C GLY A 46 -10.53 -17.90 -9.23
N THR A 47 -9.98 -17.94 -8.02
CA THR A 47 -10.60 -17.35 -6.81
C THR A 47 -9.55 -16.66 -5.93
N GLY A 48 -10.01 -15.69 -5.13
CA GLY A 48 -9.17 -14.96 -4.18
C GLY A 48 -7.97 -14.26 -4.85
N LYS A 49 -6.80 -14.34 -4.21
CA LYS A 49 -5.55 -13.72 -4.66
C LYS A 49 -4.99 -14.33 -5.96
N ASN A 50 -5.50 -15.47 -6.41
CA ASN A 50 -5.07 -16.16 -7.63
C ASN A 50 -6.06 -15.96 -8.78
N LYS A 51 -6.91 -14.94 -8.70
CA LYS A 51 -7.89 -14.61 -9.74
C LYS A 51 -7.17 -13.98 -10.94
N VAL A 52 -7.27 -14.62 -12.09
CA VAL A 52 -6.71 -14.17 -13.37
C VAL A 52 -7.80 -13.49 -14.19
N TYR A 53 -7.48 -12.32 -14.75
CA TYR A 53 -8.32 -11.56 -15.66
C TYR A 53 -7.82 -11.68 -17.09
N TYR A 54 -8.73 -11.82 -18.05
CA TYR A 54 -8.44 -12.01 -19.48
C TYR A 54 -9.57 -11.44 -20.35
N ASN A 55 -9.33 -11.36 -21.67
CA ASN A 55 -10.30 -10.79 -22.63
C ASN A 55 -10.78 -9.39 -22.19
N MET A 56 -9.82 -8.58 -21.74
CA MET A 56 -10.07 -7.27 -21.14
C MET A 56 -10.26 -6.19 -22.20
N GLN A 57 -11.02 -5.16 -21.85
CA GLN A 57 -11.17 -3.93 -22.63
C GLN A 57 -11.33 -2.74 -21.69
N ILE A 58 -10.89 -1.58 -22.15
CA ILE A 58 -11.20 -0.29 -21.50
C ILE A 58 -12.33 0.35 -22.29
N ILE A 59 -13.42 0.71 -21.62
CA ILE A 59 -14.54 1.43 -22.20
C ILE A 59 -14.59 2.79 -21.54
N ILE A 60 -14.46 3.84 -22.34
CA ILE A 60 -14.46 5.23 -21.90
C ILE A 60 -15.79 5.82 -22.35
N SER A 61 -16.61 6.28 -21.42
CA SER A 61 -17.87 6.98 -21.68
C SER A 61 -17.65 8.47 -21.50
N ASP A 62 -17.84 9.22 -22.59
CA ASP A 62 -17.71 10.67 -22.65
C ASP A 62 -18.71 11.34 -21.68
N GLY A 63 -18.21 12.21 -20.81
CA GLY A 63 -19.03 12.91 -19.80
C GLY A 63 -20.02 13.93 -20.39
N GLU A 64 -19.70 14.49 -21.56
CA GLU A 64 -20.43 15.59 -22.19
C GLU A 64 -21.57 15.06 -23.09
N ASN A 65 -21.33 13.98 -23.82
CA ASN A 65 -22.28 13.44 -24.81
C ASN A 65 -22.60 11.94 -24.69
N GLY A 66 -21.95 11.21 -23.77
CA GLY A 66 -22.21 9.79 -23.53
C GLY A 66 -21.69 8.83 -24.60
N LYS A 67 -20.97 9.31 -25.63
CA LYS A 67 -20.34 8.46 -26.64
C LYS A 67 -19.24 7.62 -26.01
N THR A 68 -19.08 6.40 -26.49
CA THR A 68 -18.07 5.49 -25.97
C THR A 68 -16.88 5.32 -26.91
N VAL A 69 -15.68 5.26 -26.33
CA VAL A 69 -14.43 4.84 -26.97
C VAL A 69 -13.96 3.55 -26.31
N THR A 70 -13.59 2.55 -27.11
CA THR A 70 -13.13 1.25 -26.60
C THR A 70 -11.68 1.00 -26.97
N ILE A 71 -10.87 0.62 -25.98
CA ILE A 71 -9.50 0.16 -26.15
C ILE A 71 -9.49 -1.36 -25.96
N ASP A 72 -9.07 -2.08 -27.00
CA ASP A 72 -8.96 -3.53 -26.95
C ASP A 72 -7.65 -3.95 -26.28
N LEU A 73 -7.76 -4.78 -25.24
CA LEU A 73 -6.62 -5.38 -24.53
C LEU A 73 -6.56 -6.90 -24.78
N SER A 74 -7.13 -7.35 -25.91
CA SER A 74 -7.10 -8.74 -26.32
C SER A 74 -5.68 -9.27 -26.41
N GLY A 75 -5.46 -10.49 -25.89
CA GLY A 75 -4.14 -11.10 -25.79
C GLY A 75 -3.40 -10.81 -24.48
N ILE A 76 -3.90 -9.89 -23.66
CA ILE A 76 -3.35 -9.62 -22.32
C ILE A 76 -4.18 -10.37 -21.27
N GLU A 77 -3.50 -11.13 -20.43
CA GLU A 77 -4.08 -11.80 -19.26
C GLU A 77 -3.15 -11.72 -18.06
N GLY A 78 -3.70 -11.60 -16.85
CA GLY A 78 -2.87 -11.46 -15.66
C GLY A 78 -3.63 -11.20 -14.35
N TYR A 79 -2.87 -10.93 -13.30
CA TYR A 79 -3.36 -10.65 -11.96
C TYR A 79 -3.47 -9.13 -11.74
N ASN A 80 -4.36 -8.75 -10.82
CA ASN A 80 -4.47 -7.40 -10.28
C ASN A 80 -4.46 -6.26 -11.34
N PRO A 81 -5.28 -6.33 -12.41
CA PRO A 81 -5.28 -5.28 -13.41
C PRO A 81 -5.78 -3.95 -12.83
N ARG A 82 -5.18 -2.85 -13.27
CA ARG A 82 -5.44 -1.50 -12.75
C ARG A 82 -5.55 -0.46 -13.88
N ILE A 83 -6.31 0.58 -13.59
CA ILE A 83 -6.37 1.83 -14.34
C ILE A 83 -6.03 2.97 -13.38
N GLU A 84 -5.06 3.78 -13.77
CA GLU A 84 -4.67 5.05 -13.15
C GLU A 84 -4.87 6.16 -14.18
N LEU A 85 -5.36 7.32 -13.71
CA LEU A 85 -5.60 8.50 -14.54
C LEU A 85 -4.65 9.58 -14.06
N GLU A 86 -3.67 9.93 -14.89
CA GLU A 86 -2.58 10.80 -14.47
C GLU A 86 -2.12 11.70 -15.63
N ASN A 87 -1.60 12.88 -15.33
CA ASN A 87 -1.13 13.82 -16.34
C ASN A 87 0.40 13.72 -16.52
N PHE A 88 0.81 13.29 -17.71
CA PHE A 88 2.20 13.23 -18.18
C PHE A 88 2.46 14.19 -19.35
N LYS A 89 1.44 14.51 -20.16
CA LYS A 89 1.58 15.42 -21.29
C LYS A 89 1.60 16.89 -20.85
N LYS A 90 2.72 17.58 -21.12
CA LYS A 90 2.93 19.01 -20.77
C LYS A 90 1.97 20.02 -21.40
N VAL A 91 1.14 19.59 -22.35
CA VAL A 91 0.44 20.49 -23.29
C VAL A 91 -1.01 20.73 -22.89
N THR A 92 -1.62 19.77 -22.21
CA THR A 92 -3.06 19.74 -21.94
C THR A 92 -3.31 19.28 -20.49
N SER A 93 -4.46 19.65 -19.92
CA SER A 93 -4.81 19.35 -18.52
C SER A 93 -5.51 18.00 -18.35
N ASP A 94 -5.87 17.33 -19.44
CA ASP A 94 -6.47 16.00 -19.44
C ASP A 94 -5.48 14.95 -18.92
N ASN A 95 -6.04 13.86 -18.42
CA ASN A 95 -5.28 12.74 -17.89
C ASN A 95 -5.07 11.69 -18.98
N GLU A 96 -3.87 11.12 -19.00
CA GLU A 96 -3.60 9.87 -19.70
C GLU A 96 -4.15 8.68 -18.91
N ILE A 97 -4.49 7.63 -19.63
CA ILE A 97 -5.01 6.37 -19.09
C ILE A 97 -3.84 5.38 -19.01
N LEU A 98 -3.38 5.09 -17.80
CA LEU A 98 -2.38 4.06 -17.54
C LEU A 98 -3.07 2.75 -17.15
N PHE A 99 -2.99 1.76 -18.03
CA PHE A 99 -3.35 0.37 -17.76
C PHE A 99 -2.12 -0.43 -17.32
N SER A 100 -2.27 -1.21 -16.26
CA SER A 100 -1.24 -2.17 -15.83
C SER A 100 -1.85 -3.49 -15.38
N VAL A 101 -1.13 -4.59 -15.59
CA VAL A 101 -1.51 -5.93 -15.13
C VAL A 101 -0.26 -6.76 -14.84
N GLU A 102 -0.30 -7.52 -13.74
CA GLU A 102 0.79 -8.40 -13.33
C GLU A 102 0.73 -9.71 -14.12
N ASP A 103 1.86 -10.16 -14.67
CA ASP A 103 1.93 -11.37 -15.47
C ASP A 103 1.57 -12.63 -14.66
N ILE A 104 1.05 -13.66 -15.36
CA ILE A 104 0.65 -14.93 -14.75
C ILE A 104 1.85 -15.74 -14.21
N GLY A 105 3.08 -15.42 -14.67
CA GLY A 105 4.30 -16.11 -14.28
C GLY A 105 4.83 -15.75 -12.88
N ASN A 106 5.74 -16.58 -12.36
CA ASN A 106 6.39 -16.36 -11.06
C ASN A 106 7.46 -15.25 -11.08
N ASN A 107 7.57 -14.52 -12.19
CA ASN A 107 8.68 -13.60 -12.45
C ASN A 107 8.36 -12.19 -11.91
N GLY A 108 7.07 -11.93 -11.67
CA GLY A 108 6.56 -10.63 -11.21
C GLY A 108 6.80 -9.55 -12.26
N TYR A 109 6.58 -9.86 -13.53
CA TYR A 109 6.63 -8.88 -14.61
C TYR A 109 5.32 -8.12 -14.69
N LEU A 110 5.40 -6.90 -15.21
CA LEU A 110 4.28 -6.01 -15.35
C LEU A 110 4.10 -5.68 -16.83
N THR A 111 2.91 -5.98 -17.35
CA THR A 111 2.47 -5.47 -18.65
C THR A 111 1.77 -4.13 -18.40
N ALA A 112 2.22 -3.07 -19.06
CA ALA A 112 1.60 -1.76 -18.95
C ALA A 112 1.51 -1.02 -20.28
N HIS A 113 0.37 -0.35 -20.48
CA HIS A 113 0.08 0.46 -21.64
C HIS A 113 -0.45 1.82 -21.19
N MET A 114 0.03 2.89 -21.81
CA MET A 114 -0.49 4.24 -21.56
C MET A 114 -1.11 4.80 -22.83
N TYR A 115 -2.27 5.43 -22.69
CA TYR A 115 -3.04 5.99 -23.78
C TYR A 115 -3.42 7.44 -23.49
N TYR A 116 -3.51 8.26 -24.54
CA TYR A 116 -4.27 9.50 -24.51
C TYR A 116 -5.38 9.45 -25.57
N LEU A 117 -6.38 10.31 -25.43
CA LEU A 117 -7.45 10.44 -26.42
C LEU A 117 -7.19 11.64 -27.36
N ASP A 118 -7.29 11.39 -28.66
CA ASP A 118 -7.39 12.40 -29.70
C ASP A 118 -8.80 12.33 -30.31
N GLY A 119 -9.71 13.12 -29.74
CA GLY A 119 -11.15 13.01 -29.99
C GLY A 119 -11.67 11.62 -29.60
N ASP A 120 -12.13 10.84 -30.58
CA ASP A 120 -12.66 9.48 -30.37
C ASP A 120 -11.63 8.37 -30.62
N LYS A 121 -10.35 8.73 -30.76
CA LYS A 121 -9.25 7.78 -31.00
C LYS A 121 -8.37 7.68 -29.77
N ALA A 122 -8.17 6.46 -29.27
CA ALA A 122 -7.16 6.17 -28.28
C ALA A 122 -5.81 5.94 -28.94
N ILE A 123 -4.79 6.69 -28.54
CA ILE A 123 -3.43 6.60 -29.06
C ILE A 123 -2.52 6.08 -27.95
N LYS A 124 -1.92 4.91 -28.17
CA LYS A 124 -0.95 4.31 -27.26
C LYS A 124 0.37 5.07 -27.34
N ILE A 125 0.85 5.56 -26.19
CA ILE A 125 2.07 6.37 -26.06
C ILE A 125 3.16 5.71 -25.21
N PHE A 126 2.81 4.67 -24.47
CA PHE A 126 3.77 3.84 -23.73
C PHE A 126 3.36 2.38 -23.78
N ASP A 127 4.34 1.51 -23.85
CA ASP A 127 4.19 0.06 -23.96
C ASP A 127 5.41 -0.64 -23.35
N THR A 128 5.20 -1.51 -22.37
CA THR A 128 6.28 -2.22 -21.69
C THR A 128 7.02 -3.21 -22.60
N ASP A 129 6.35 -3.85 -23.55
CA ASP A 129 7.00 -4.81 -24.47
C ASP A 129 7.95 -4.08 -25.40
N TYR A 130 7.52 -2.94 -25.94
CA TYR A 130 8.36 -2.07 -26.75
C TYR A 130 9.52 -1.49 -25.92
N TYR A 131 9.24 -1.03 -24.70
CA TYR A 131 10.27 -0.52 -23.78
C TYR A 131 11.36 -1.58 -23.50
N ASN A 132 10.96 -2.81 -23.20
CA ASN A 132 11.87 -3.92 -22.93
C ASN A 132 12.76 -4.27 -24.13
N GLN A 133 12.30 -4.05 -25.36
CA GLN A 133 13.07 -4.33 -26.59
C GLN A 133 14.11 -3.25 -26.91
N LEU A 134 13.84 -1.99 -26.56
CA LEU A 134 14.76 -0.88 -26.80
C LEU A 134 15.97 -0.89 -25.87
N ASP A 135 15.80 -1.41 -24.66
CA ASP A 135 16.82 -1.37 -23.61
C ASP A 135 17.81 -2.54 -23.75
N SER A 136 19.03 -2.20 -24.21
CA SER A 136 20.13 -3.15 -24.35
C SER A 136 21.10 -3.03 -23.18
N TYR A 137 20.74 -3.59 -22.02
CA TYR A 137 21.65 -3.69 -20.88
C TYR A 137 22.52 -4.96 -20.97
N GLN A 138 23.82 -4.83 -20.71
CA GLN A 138 24.71 -5.96 -20.45
C GLN A 138 25.07 -6.03 -18.98
N VAL A 139 24.99 -7.21 -18.38
CA VAL A 139 25.42 -7.44 -16.99
C VAL A 139 26.60 -8.39 -17.03
N ILE A 140 27.77 -7.93 -16.62
CA ILE A 140 29.04 -8.66 -16.76
C ILE A 140 29.74 -8.71 -15.41
N TYR A 141 30.04 -9.91 -14.95
CA TYR A 141 30.88 -10.07 -13.76
C TYR A 141 32.31 -9.70 -14.09
N GLN A 142 32.95 -8.96 -13.19
CA GLN A 142 34.34 -8.56 -13.26
C GLN A 142 35.12 -9.15 -12.09
N ASP A 143 36.45 -9.13 -12.22
CA ASP A 143 37.33 -9.44 -11.09
C ASP A 143 37.08 -8.52 -9.90
N LYS A 144 37.55 -8.96 -8.73
CA LYS A 144 37.45 -8.24 -7.45
C LYS A 144 36.02 -7.99 -7.02
N TYR A 145 35.14 -8.99 -7.21
CA TYR A 145 33.77 -9.01 -6.68
C TYR A 145 32.91 -7.85 -7.18
N LYS A 146 33.06 -7.52 -8.46
CA LYS A 146 32.27 -6.46 -9.11
C LYS A 146 31.38 -7.03 -10.19
N VAL A 147 30.23 -6.40 -10.39
CA VAL A 147 29.36 -6.66 -11.53
C VAL A 147 29.05 -5.34 -12.22
N ASP A 148 29.46 -5.24 -13.48
CA ASP A 148 29.15 -4.08 -14.31
C ASP A 148 27.80 -4.28 -14.99
N VAL A 149 26.99 -3.23 -14.95
CA VAL A 149 25.75 -3.10 -15.71
C VAL A 149 25.97 -1.97 -16.70
N ILE A 150 25.96 -2.30 -17.98
CA ILE A 150 26.31 -1.40 -19.07
C ILE A 150 25.05 -1.03 -19.84
N ASP A 151 24.69 0.25 -19.84
CA ASP A 151 23.71 0.83 -20.74
C ASP A 151 24.41 1.16 -22.06
N ILE A 152 24.26 0.28 -23.06
CA ILE A 152 24.93 0.41 -24.35
C ILE A 152 24.49 1.69 -25.06
N ASN A 153 23.21 2.05 -24.95
CA ASN A 153 22.62 3.16 -25.69
C ASN A 153 23.10 4.51 -25.16
N ARG A 154 23.35 4.62 -23.85
CA ARG A 154 23.85 5.85 -23.22
C ARG A 154 25.37 5.85 -22.99
N GLY A 155 26.06 4.74 -23.25
CA GLY A 155 27.48 4.59 -22.96
C GLY A 155 27.82 4.70 -21.46
N MET A 156 26.89 4.27 -20.60
CA MET A 156 27.00 4.38 -19.15
C MET A 156 27.29 3.02 -18.53
N THR A 157 28.20 2.97 -17.56
CA THR A 157 28.52 1.76 -16.79
C THR A 157 28.27 2.00 -15.31
N TYR A 158 27.48 1.14 -14.70
CA TYR A 158 27.25 1.09 -13.26
C TYR A 158 27.99 -0.13 -12.70
N SER A 159 28.76 0.04 -11.63
CA SER A 159 29.53 -1.06 -11.03
C SER A 159 28.95 -1.38 -9.65
N ILE A 160 28.43 -2.60 -9.50
CA ILE A 160 27.87 -3.14 -8.26
C ILE A 160 28.97 -3.90 -7.52
N ASP A 161 29.25 -3.52 -6.28
CA ASP A 161 30.12 -4.30 -5.40
C ASP A 161 29.31 -5.44 -4.75
N ILE A 162 29.70 -6.68 -5.04
CA ILE A 162 29.06 -7.88 -4.48
C ILE A 162 29.91 -8.55 -3.40
N SER A 163 30.97 -7.90 -2.91
CA SER A 163 31.85 -8.45 -1.86
C SER A 163 31.13 -8.69 -0.53
N GLY A 164 29.94 -8.09 -0.31
CA GLY A 164 29.08 -8.35 0.84
C GLY A 164 28.32 -9.68 0.79
N LYS A 165 28.13 -10.25 -0.41
CA LYS A 165 27.38 -11.51 -0.57
C LYS A 165 28.06 -12.67 0.15
N ASP A 166 27.25 -13.71 0.39
CA ASP A 166 27.67 -14.93 1.07
C ASP A 166 29.00 -15.51 0.53
N LYS A 167 29.86 -15.98 1.44
CA LYS A 167 31.20 -16.45 1.08
C LYS A 167 31.16 -17.69 0.20
N ASP A 168 30.22 -18.61 0.39
CA ASP A 168 30.12 -19.80 -0.43
C ASP A 168 29.67 -19.44 -1.85
N TYR A 169 28.74 -18.49 -1.95
CA TYR A 169 28.38 -17.87 -3.24
C TYR A 169 29.62 -17.27 -3.92
N LEU A 170 30.38 -16.40 -3.26
CA LEU A 170 31.56 -15.77 -3.85
C LEU A 170 32.66 -16.78 -4.20
N ASN A 171 32.92 -17.76 -3.33
CA ASN A 171 33.88 -18.83 -3.57
C ASN A 171 33.47 -19.74 -4.74
N SER A 172 32.18 -19.83 -5.07
CA SER A 172 31.73 -20.56 -6.26
C SER A 172 32.13 -19.86 -7.56
N LEU A 173 32.23 -18.52 -7.55
CA LEU A 173 32.48 -17.69 -8.74
C LEU A 173 33.94 -17.25 -8.89
N TYR A 174 34.63 -17.01 -7.78
CA TYR A 174 35.97 -16.41 -7.74
C TYR A 174 37.00 -17.36 -7.12
N ASN A 175 38.25 -17.20 -7.54
CA ASN A 175 39.42 -17.75 -6.86
C ASN A 175 39.72 -16.93 -5.58
N ASN A 176 40.55 -17.47 -4.68
CA ASN A 176 40.91 -16.81 -3.41
C ASN A 176 41.57 -15.43 -3.58
N ASN A 177 42.12 -15.14 -4.76
CA ASN A 177 42.71 -13.84 -5.10
C ASN A 177 41.67 -12.84 -5.68
N GLY A 178 40.39 -13.21 -5.72
CA GLY A 178 39.30 -12.39 -6.26
C GLY A 178 39.22 -12.37 -7.79
N ILE A 179 39.93 -13.26 -8.50
CA ILE A 179 39.82 -13.39 -9.96
C ILE A 179 38.72 -14.37 -10.32
N LEU A 180 37.89 -14.03 -11.31
CA LEU A 180 36.83 -14.91 -11.79
C LEU A 180 37.37 -16.25 -12.30
N LYS A 181 36.70 -17.34 -11.94
CA LYS A 181 37.04 -18.68 -12.43
C LYS A 181 36.71 -18.88 -13.91
N LYS A 182 35.69 -18.18 -14.39
CA LYS A 182 35.23 -18.15 -15.78
C LYS A 182 34.43 -16.88 -16.04
N ARG A 183 34.20 -16.55 -17.31
CA ARG A 183 33.31 -15.43 -17.68
C ARG A 183 31.87 -15.75 -17.28
N ILE A 184 31.19 -14.78 -16.70
CA ILE A 184 29.81 -14.88 -16.23
C ILE A 184 29.06 -13.63 -16.67
N ALA A 185 27.86 -13.82 -17.19
CA ALA A 185 26.95 -12.74 -17.53
C ALA A 185 25.66 -12.90 -16.72
N GLY A 186 25.15 -11.79 -16.22
CA GLY A 186 23.80 -11.67 -15.67
C GLY A 186 22.83 -11.15 -16.72
N LYS A 187 21.67 -10.66 -16.26
CA LYS A 187 20.66 -10.02 -17.13
C LYS A 187 19.93 -8.91 -16.37
N VAL A 188 19.47 -7.91 -17.11
CA VAL A 188 18.36 -7.07 -16.67
C VAL A 188 17.08 -7.71 -17.19
N LEU A 189 16.12 -7.95 -16.29
CA LEU A 189 14.84 -8.58 -16.63
C LEU A 189 13.84 -7.56 -17.17
N SER A 190 12.70 -8.04 -17.66
CA SER A 190 11.58 -7.19 -18.08
C SER A 190 11.09 -6.29 -16.95
N VAL A 191 10.38 -5.22 -17.30
CA VAL A 191 9.72 -4.32 -16.34
C VAL A 191 8.95 -5.12 -15.30
N SER A 192 9.28 -4.88 -14.02
CA SER A 192 8.64 -5.51 -12.87
C SER A 192 7.89 -4.52 -11.98
N GLY A 193 7.97 -3.24 -12.29
CA GLY A 193 7.25 -2.20 -11.58
C GLY A 193 7.28 -0.88 -12.34
N LEU A 194 6.17 -0.16 -12.25
CA LEU A 194 5.93 1.10 -12.94
C LEU A 194 5.20 2.03 -11.99
N SER A 195 5.65 3.28 -11.85
CA SER A 195 5.02 4.23 -10.95
C SER A 195 5.08 5.67 -11.49
N PRO A 196 3.95 6.40 -11.50
CA PRO A 196 3.97 7.84 -11.69
C PRO A 196 4.74 8.51 -10.53
N ILE A 197 5.60 9.48 -10.84
CA ILE A 197 6.40 10.21 -9.86
C ILE A 197 6.43 11.71 -10.18
N ASN A 198 6.46 12.55 -9.16
CA ASN A 198 6.48 14.00 -9.31
C ASN A 198 7.81 14.60 -8.85
N LEU A 199 8.86 14.47 -9.67
CA LEU A 199 10.20 14.99 -9.32
C LEU A 199 10.27 16.51 -9.37
N ARG A 200 9.50 17.13 -10.27
CA ARG A 200 9.52 18.57 -10.53
C ARG A 200 8.57 19.38 -9.66
N ARG A 201 7.77 18.72 -8.80
CA ARG A 201 6.67 19.33 -8.03
C ARG A 201 5.74 20.15 -8.94
N SER A 202 5.46 19.61 -10.11
CA SER A 202 4.57 20.18 -11.13
C SER A 202 3.34 19.30 -11.31
N ASN A 203 2.30 19.78 -12.01
CA ASN A 203 1.16 18.95 -12.37
C ASN A 203 1.48 17.89 -13.43
N ILE A 204 2.68 17.95 -14.02
CA ILE A 204 3.19 16.97 -14.98
C ILE A 204 4.04 15.94 -14.25
N LEU A 205 3.65 14.68 -14.34
CA LEU A 205 4.37 13.55 -13.78
C LEU A 205 5.46 13.01 -14.72
N ASP A 206 6.41 12.32 -14.12
CA ASP A 206 7.37 11.43 -14.77
C ASP A 206 7.01 9.98 -14.45
N LEU A 207 7.62 9.03 -15.17
CA LEU A 207 7.37 7.60 -15.00
C LEU A 207 8.64 6.91 -14.49
N LEU A 208 8.56 6.30 -13.31
CA LEU A 208 9.61 5.44 -12.77
C LEU A 208 9.40 4.01 -13.25
N VAL A 209 10.32 3.51 -14.06
CA VAL A 209 10.36 2.11 -14.51
C VAL A 209 11.40 1.35 -13.69
N THR A 210 11.02 0.19 -13.17
CA THR A 210 11.91 -0.68 -12.39
C THR A 210 12.06 -2.05 -13.02
N GLN A 211 13.31 -2.52 -13.12
CA GLN A 211 13.69 -3.83 -13.66
C GLN A 211 14.68 -4.51 -12.71
N LYS A 212 14.52 -5.82 -12.51
CA LYS A 212 15.45 -6.59 -11.67
C LYS A 212 16.76 -6.85 -12.43
N ILE A 213 17.88 -6.69 -11.74
CA ILE A 213 19.20 -7.08 -12.22
C ILE A 213 19.53 -8.42 -11.57
N ILE A 214 19.65 -9.47 -12.38
CA ILE A 214 19.92 -10.82 -11.92
C ILE A 214 21.33 -11.27 -12.32
N GLY A 215 21.89 -12.13 -11.47
CA GLY A 215 23.20 -12.74 -11.64
C GLY A 215 23.11 -14.09 -12.34
N ILE A 216 23.68 -15.11 -11.70
CA ILE A 216 23.83 -16.46 -12.27
C ILE A 216 22.50 -17.20 -12.51
N ASN A 217 21.40 -16.76 -11.87
CA ASN A 217 20.04 -17.24 -12.10
C ASN A 217 19.01 -16.19 -11.63
N GLU A 218 17.73 -16.40 -11.93
CA GLU A 218 16.65 -15.44 -11.64
C GLU A 218 16.42 -15.17 -10.14
N LYS A 219 16.89 -16.05 -9.24
CA LYS A 219 16.80 -15.85 -7.80
C LYS A 219 17.98 -15.06 -7.24
N ASP A 220 19.08 -14.95 -7.97
CA ASP A 220 20.25 -14.17 -7.60
C ASP A 220 20.05 -12.71 -7.99
N ILE A 221 19.24 -11.99 -7.21
CA ILE A 221 19.01 -10.56 -7.41
C ILE A 221 20.26 -9.79 -6.96
N LEU A 222 20.87 -9.04 -7.88
CA LEU A 222 22.04 -8.19 -7.65
C LEU A 222 21.64 -6.74 -7.34
N GLY A 223 20.48 -6.32 -7.84
CA GLY A 223 19.97 -4.97 -7.65
C GLY A 223 18.72 -4.72 -8.50
N VAL A 224 18.32 -3.46 -8.57
CA VAL A 224 17.19 -2.96 -9.33
C VAL A 224 17.66 -1.81 -10.21
N MET A 225 17.54 -1.97 -11.52
CA MET A 225 17.71 -0.89 -12.49
C MET A 225 16.43 -0.03 -12.45
N SER A 226 16.61 1.26 -12.22
CA SER A 226 15.54 2.23 -12.13
C SER A 226 15.76 3.32 -13.16
N ASN A 227 14.78 3.53 -14.04
CA ASN A 227 14.82 4.53 -15.09
C ASN A 227 13.70 5.54 -14.87
N ILE A 228 14.04 6.83 -14.91
CA ILE A 228 13.07 7.92 -14.91
C ILE A 228 12.81 8.29 -16.37
N LEU A 229 11.55 8.22 -16.78
CA LEU A 229 11.11 8.65 -18.09
C LEU A 229 10.27 9.91 -17.99
N SER A 230 10.54 10.87 -18.87
CA SER A 230 9.72 12.07 -19.04
C SER A 230 9.06 12.06 -20.41
N PHE A 231 7.81 12.49 -20.49
CA PHE A 231 7.14 12.62 -21.76
C PHE A 231 7.62 13.89 -22.48
N GLU A 232 8.19 13.73 -23.68
CA GLU A 232 8.66 14.85 -24.50
C GLU A 232 8.16 14.68 -25.94
N GLY A 233 7.42 15.68 -26.43
CA GLY A 233 6.83 15.67 -27.76
C GLY A 233 5.75 14.60 -27.92
N ILE A 234 6.14 13.41 -28.39
CA ILE A 234 5.23 12.30 -28.73
C ILE A 234 5.56 10.98 -28.01
N SER A 235 6.62 10.93 -27.20
CA SER A 235 7.08 9.69 -26.56
C SER A 235 7.76 9.95 -25.23
N PHE A 236 7.80 8.92 -24.39
CA PHE A 236 8.64 8.90 -23.21
C PHE A 236 10.12 8.79 -23.57
N ILE A 237 10.94 9.68 -23.02
CA ILE A 237 12.40 9.63 -23.12
C ILE A 237 13.00 9.34 -21.74
N LYS A 238 14.10 8.58 -21.72
CA LYS A 238 14.84 8.28 -20.50
C LYS A 238 15.70 9.48 -20.11
N VAL A 239 15.37 10.14 -18.99
CA VAL A 239 16.09 11.32 -18.51
C VAL A 239 17.18 10.96 -17.52
N ASP A 240 16.92 10.00 -16.64
CA ASP A 240 17.87 9.56 -15.62
C ASP A 240 17.76 8.06 -15.34
N SER A 241 18.84 7.48 -14.80
CA SER A 241 18.98 6.06 -14.54
C SER A 241 19.86 5.84 -13.31
N PHE A 242 19.43 4.95 -12.43
CA PHE A 242 20.19 4.58 -11.24
C PHE A 242 19.98 3.12 -10.88
N ILE A 243 20.92 2.56 -10.11
CA ILE A 243 20.81 1.21 -9.57
C ILE A 243 20.58 1.28 -8.07
N GLY A 244 19.49 0.67 -7.63
CA GLY A 244 19.26 0.35 -6.22
C GLY A 244 19.86 -1.00 -5.88
N ILE A 245 20.62 -1.08 -4.78
CA ILE A 245 21.15 -2.33 -4.26
C ILE A 245 20.33 -2.71 -3.02
N LEU A 246 19.91 -3.97 -2.94
CA LEU A 246 19.16 -4.48 -1.78
C LEU A 246 20.06 -4.49 -0.55
N GLY A 247 19.52 -4.03 0.58
CA GLY A 247 20.23 -4.09 1.86
C GLY A 247 20.41 -5.54 2.31
N GLU A 248 21.58 -5.85 2.86
CA GLU A 248 21.85 -7.13 3.49
C GLU A 248 21.60 -7.06 5.00
N LYS A 249 21.05 -8.13 5.58
CA LYS A 249 20.95 -8.23 7.04
C LYS A 249 22.36 -8.32 7.60
N THR A 250 22.77 -7.33 8.39
CA THR A 250 24.04 -7.40 9.09
C THR A 250 23.99 -8.57 10.09
N PRO A 251 24.96 -9.51 10.06
CA PRO A 251 24.96 -10.69 10.94
C PRO A 251 25.04 -10.31 12.42
N ASN A 252 25.69 -9.19 12.70
CA ASN A 252 25.40 -8.44 13.89
C ASN A 252 24.19 -7.59 13.56
N MET A 253 23.06 -7.82 14.23
CA MET A 253 22.19 -6.70 14.57
C MET A 253 23.17 -5.58 14.96
N LEU A 254 23.06 -4.39 14.36
CA LEU A 254 23.38 -3.24 15.17
C LEU A 254 22.44 -3.41 16.38
N VAL A 255 22.91 -4.13 17.40
CA VAL A 255 22.73 -3.70 18.76
C VAL A 255 23.15 -2.26 18.59
N ARG A 256 22.16 -1.36 18.48
CA ARG A 256 22.37 0.04 18.83
C ARG A 256 23.04 -0.10 20.17
N GLY A 257 24.38 -0.01 20.14
CA GLY A 257 25.22 -0.86 20.99
C GLY A 257 24.83 -0.57 22.38
N GLU A 258 24.23 -1.54 23.10
CA GLU A 258 23.25 -1.28 24.16
C GLU A 258 22.91 0.20 24.19
N ASN A 259 21.81 0.60 23.56
CA ASN A 259 21.09 1.68 24.18
C ASN A 259 21.01 1.23 25.67
N LYS A 260 21.94 1.70 26.54
CA LYS A 260 21.64 2.84 27.37
C LYS A 260 20.55 3.54 26.60
N LEU A 261 19.32 3.03 26.78
CA LEU A 261 18.17 3.86 26.93
C LEU A 261 18.80 4.95 27.74
N SER A 262 19.06 6.09 27.07
CA SER A 262 19.16 7.32 27.80
C SER A 262 18.08 7.14 28.85
N LYS A 263 18.44 7.20 30.13
CA LYS A 263 17.47 7.04 31.23
C LYS A 263 16.23 7.95 31.03
N ASP A 264 16.28 8.78 30.01
CA ASP A 264 15.36 9.74 29.46
C ASP A 264 14.38 9.25 28.36
N CYS A 265 14.40 7.99 27.86
CA CYS A 265 13.41 7.51 26.86
C CYS A 265 12.43 6.47 27.44
N LEU A 266 11.16 6.51 27.03
CA LEU A 266 10.16 5.51 27.42
C LEU A 266 10.47 4.16 26.75
N ASP A 267 10.31 3.07 27.50
CA ASP A 267 10.55 1.69 27.05
C ASP A 267 9.20 0.99 26.81
N PHE A 268 8.87 0.79 25.53
CA PHE A 268 7.66 0.09 25.08
C PHE A 268 7.92 -1.36 24.64
N SER A 269 9.09 -1.92 24.95
CA SER A 269 9.48 -3.29 24.50
C SER A 269 8.57 -4.41 24.99
N LYS A 270 7.72 -4.13 25.99
CA LYS A 270 6.72 -5.04 26.57
C LYS A 270 5.28 -4.63 26.29
N VAL A 271 5.07 -3.84 25.23
CA VAL A 271 3.73 -3.51 24.75
C VAL A 271 3.42 -4.38 23.54
N GLU A 272 2.30 -5.10 23.61
CA GLU A 272 1.75 -5.87 22.49
C GLU A 272 0.81 -4.99 21.67
N PHE A 273 0.69 -5.23 20.36
CA PHE A 273 -0.11 -4.39 19.47
C PHE A 273 -1.28 -5.19 18.90
N ILE A 274 -2.47 -4.60 18.91
CA ILE A 274 -3.67 -5.17 18.28
C ILE A 274 -4.26 -4.17 17.28
N GLU A 275 -4.65 -4.69 16.11
CA GLU A 275 -5.35 -3.93 15.07
C GLU A 275 -6.84 -3.79 15.41
N SER A 276 -7.51 -2.79 14.82
CA SER A 276 -8.96 -2.59 14.96
C SER A 276 -9.79 -3.72 14.37
N GLU A 277 -11.02 -3.86 14.88
CA GLU A 277 -12.01 -4.77 14.31
C GLU A 277 -12.49 -4.26 12.93
N VAL A 278 -12.72 -5.19 12.00
CA VAL A 278 -13.09 -4.87 10.60
C VAL A 278 -14.58 -5.01 10.29
N SER A 279 -15.36 -5.56 11.23
CA SER A 279 -16.79 -5.81 11.04
C SER A 279 -17.61 -4.68 11.63
N LYS A 280 -18.70 -4.28 10.94
CA LYS A 280 -19.63 -3.29 11.49
C LYS A 280 -20.33 -3.82 12.75
N ASP A 281 -20.57 -2.94 13.71
CA ASP A 281 -21.33 -3.25 14.93
C ASP A 281 -22.43 -2.19 15.13
N GLU A 282 -23.68 -2.55 14.78
CA GLU A 282 -24.82 -1.63 14.82
C GLU A 282 -25.09 -1.07 16.21
N ALA A 283 -24.74 -1.80 17.29
CA ALA A 283 -24.96 -1.33 18.64
C ALA A 283 -23.97 -0.20 19.00
N ILE A 284 -22.75 -0.24 18.46
CA ILE A 284 -21.80 0.87 18.56
C ILE A 284 -22.32 2.07 17.76
N GLU A 285 -22.74 1.85 16.50
CA GLU A 285 -23.23 2.90 15.60
C GLU A 285 -24.41 3.68 16.21
N ARG A 286 -25.39 2.97 16.80
CA ARG A 286 -26.54 3.62 17.47
C ARG A 286 -26.13 4.48 18.65
N ILE A 287 -25.11 4.07 19.42
CA ILE A 287 -24.66 4.84 20.58
C ILE A 287 -23.85 6.05 20.16
N ILE A 288 -22.97 5.94 19.16
CA ILE A 288 -22.24 7.12 18.66
C ILE A 288 -23.19 8.11 17.99
N GLU A 289 -24.18 7.64 17.24
CA GLU A 289 -25.20 8.49 16.63
C GLU A 289 -25.98 9.26 17.69
N LYS A 290 -26.45 8.57 18.72
CA LYS A 290 -27.19 9.18 19.84
C LYS A 290 -26.33 10.15 20.65
N GLU A 291 -25.14 9.73 21.07
CA GLU A 291 -24.27 10.52 21.96
C GLU A 291 -23.74 11.77 21.27
N PHE A 292 -23.37 11.66 20.00
CA PHE A 292 -22.78 12.75 19.24
C PHE A 292 -23.80 13.49 18.36
N SER A 293 -25.07 13.06 18.33
CA SER A 293 -26.09 13.63 17.45
C SER A 293 -25.57 13.67 16.00
N LEU A 294 -25.20 12.50 15.48
CA LEU A 294 -24.71 12.36 14.11
C LEU A 294 -25.87 12.49 13.12
N ASN A 295 -25.61 13.18 12.02
CA ASN A 295 -26.50 13.19 10.86
C ASN A 295 -25.84 12.40 9.72
N PRO A 296 -26.34 11.20 9.35
CA PRO A 296 -25.76 10.39 8.27
C PRO A 296 -25.62 11.12 6.93
N ASP A 297 -26.48 12.11 6.66
CA ASP A 297 -26.47 12.87 5.40
C ASP A 297 -25.41 14.00 5.39
N GLU A 298 -24.93 14.44 6.55
CA GLU A 298 -24.05 15.61 6.69
C GLU A 298 -22.68 15.26 7.32
N ASP A 299 -22.66 14.37 8.31
CA ASP A 299 -21.48 14.02 9.10
C ASP A 299 -20.69 12.88 8.42
N LYS A 300 -19.53 13.22 7.86
CA LYS A 300 -18.57 12.23 7.34
C LYS A 300 -17.72 11.67 8.48
N VAL A 301 -18.09 10.50 8.99
CA VAL A 301 -17.42 9.84 10.12
C VAL A 301 -16.95 8.44 9.75
N ASN A 302 -15.68 8.17 10.02
CA ASN A 302 -15.15 6.81 10.08
C ASN A 302 -14.89 6.46 11.55
N TYR A 303 -14.99 5.18 11.91
CA TYR A 303 -14.63 4.73 13.23
C TYR A 303 -13.75 3.48 13.22
N LEU A 304 -12.87 3.39 14.21
CA LEU A 304 -12.09 2.21 14.54
C LEU A 304 -12.51 1.75 15.92
N TYR A 305 -12.56 0.44 16.16
CA TYR A 305 -12.84 -0.04 17.51
C TYR A 305 -12.11 -1.32 17.90
N ASN A 306 -11.93 -1.50 19.20
CA ASN A 306 -11.47 -2.76 19.79
C ASN A 306 -12.28 -3.10 21.04
N LYS A 307 -12.54 -4.39 21.24
CA LYS A 307 -13.04 -4.93 22.51
C LYS A 307 -11.85 -5.25 23.41
N VAL A 308 -11.78 -4.60 24.56
CA VAL A 308 -10.62 -4.66 25.46
C VAL A 308 -11.05 -4.89 26.91
N LYS A 309 -10.16 -5.45 27.73
CA LYS A 309 -10.39 -5.59 29.18
C LYS A 309 -9.75 -4.44 29.95
N LEU A 310 -10.55 -3.44 30.32
CA LEU A 310 -10.10 -2.40 31.26
C LEU A 310 -10.29 -2.83 32.72
N LYS A 311 -11.16 -3.80 33.00
CA LYS A 311 -11.34 -4.44 34.31
C LYS A 311 -10.82 -5.88 34.32
N ASP A 312 -10.69 -6.48 35.51
CA ASP A 312 -10.34 -7.91 35.65
C ASP A 312 -11.58 -8.82 35.64
N ASP A 313 -12.77 -8.26 35.48
CA ASP A 313 -13.99 -9.05 35.32
C ASP A 313 -14.09 -9.62 33.89
N ASP A 314 -15.18 -10.34 33.64
CA ASP A 314 -15.46 -10.92 32.33
C ASP A 314 -16.10 -9.93 31.35
N SER A 315 -16.27 -8.66 31.75
CA SER A 315 -16.86 -7.65 30.88
C SER A 315 -15.79 -6.98 30.01
N TYR A 316 -16.11 -6.82 28.73
CA TYR A 316 -15.31 -6.03 27.82
C TYR A 316 -15.76 -4.57 27.85
N GLN A 317 -14.82 -3.68 27.62
CA GLN A 317 -15.06 -2.29 27.27
C GLN A 317 -14.69 -2.10 25.81
N ILE A 318 -15.31 -1.13 25.16
CA ILE A 318 -15.07 -0.87 23.74
C ILE A 318 -14.39 0.47 23.61
N LEU A 319 -13.18 0.47 23.05
CA LEU A 319 -12.53 1.70 22.61
C LEU A 319 -13.04 2.00 21.21
N VAL A 320 -13.67 3.15 21.01
CA VAL A 320 -14.18 3.62 19.73
C VAL A 320 -13.46 4.92 19.39
N TYR A 321 -12.62 4.89 18.38
CA TYR A 321 -11.90 6.05 17.89
C TYR A 321 -12.63 6.61 16.67
N LEU A 322 -13.10 7.85 16.78
CA LEU A 322 -13.88 8.54 15.78
C LEU A 322 -12.98 9.45 14.96
N GLU A 323 -13.06 9.28 13.64
CA GLU A 323 -12.36 10.07 12.65
C GLU A 323 -13.35 10.85 11.79
N GLY A 324 -13.08 12.12 11.57
CA GLY A 324 -13.89 12.97 10.71
C GLY A 324 -13.70 14.45 11.02
N PRO A 325 -14.19 15.36 10.16
CA PRO A 325 -13.99 16.80 10.34
C PRO A 325 -14.51 17.34 11.68
N ARG A 326 -15.53 16.69 12.25
CA ARG A 326 -16.13 17.04 13.55
C ARG A 326 -15.40 16.42 14.76
N PHE A 327 -14.62 15.36 14.53
CA PHE A 327 -14.03 14.53 15.58
C PHE A 327 -12.51 14.64 15.69
N CYS A 328 -11.84 15.12 14.63
CA CYS A 328 -10.40 15.24 14.57
C CYS A 328 -9.94 16.69 14.43
N THR A 329 -8.82 16.99 15.09
CA THR A 329 -8.00 18.17 14.83
C THR A 329 -6.61 17.73 14.37
N GLU A 330 -5.71 18.67 14.10
CA GLU A 330 -4.28 18.38 13.87
C GLU A 330 -3.59 17.67 15.06
N ARG A 331 -4.24 17.64 16.23
CA ARG A 331 -3.70 17.05 17.48
C ARG A 331 -4.27 15.67 17.81
N GLY A 332 -5.12 15.11 16.97
CA GLY A 332 -5.72 13.78 17.16
C GLY A 332 -7.24 13.77 17.04
N GLY A 333 -7.82 12.57 17.19
CA GLY A 333 -9.25 12.30 17.08
C GLY A 333 -9.97 12.24 18.43
N THR A 334 -11.24 11.84 18.37
CA THR A 334 -12.09 11.65 19.56
C THR A 334 -12.13 10.18 19.90
N LEU A 335 -11.74 9.83 21.13
CA LEU A 335 -11.85 8.47 21.66
C LEU A 335 -13.06 8.40 22.61
N ALA A 336 -14.04 7.56 22.29
CA ALA A 336 -15.11 7.16 23.18
C ALA A 336 -14.79 5.78 23.79
N ILE A 337 -15.13 5.61 25.07
CA ILE A 337 -15.02 4.33 25.77
C ILE A 337 -16.43 3.92 26.13
N LEU A 338 -16.86 2.76 25.65
CA LEU A 338 -18.18 2.21 25.93
C LEU A 338 -18.07 1.07 26.95
N GLU A 339 -19.06 0.99 27.82
CA GLU A 339 -19.30 -0.15 28.70
C GLU A 339 -20.65 -0.77 28.40
N GLU A 340 -20.73 -2.09 28.47
CA GLU A 340 -22.01 -2.79 28.34
C GLU A 340 -22.69 -2.89 29.70
N LYS A 341 -23.92 -2.39 29.80
CA LYS A 341 -24.79 -2.52 30.97
C LYS A 341 -26.18 -2.91 30.50
N ASN A 342 -26.75 -3.96 31.09
CA ASN A 342 -28.08 -4.47 30.75
C ASN A 342 -28.27 -4.77 29.24
N ASN A 343 -27.24 -5.34 28.60
CA ASN A 343 -27.19 -5.61 27.15
C ASN A 343 -27.26 -4.36 26.25
N GLU A 344 -26.96 -3.18 26.79
CA GLU A 344 -26.86 -1.93 26.03
C GLU A 344 -25.50 -1.27 26.27
N TYR A 345 -24.93 -0.70 25.21
CA TYR A 345 -23.70 0.10 25.33
C TYR A 345 -24.00 1.48 25.90
N ASN A 346 -23.20 1.90 26.87
CA ASN A 346 -23.26 3.22 27.49
C ASN A 346 -21.87 3.86 27.39
N VAL A 347 -21.84 5.18 27.18
CA VAL A 347 -20.58 5.92 27.08
C VAL A 347 -20.01 6.13 28.48
N LEU A 348 -18.93 5.41 28.78
CA LEU A 348 -18.19 5.53 30.04
C LEU A 348 -17.29 6.77 30.04
N SER A 349 -16.66 7.10 28.91
CA SER A 349 -15.75 8.25 28.81
C SER A 349 -15.65 8.76 27.38
N LYS A 350 -15.34 10.04 27.25
CA LYS A 350 -14.98 10.70 26.00
C LYS A 350 -13.66 11.40 26.22
N ILE A 351 -12.73 11.25 25.30
CA ILE A 351 -11.37 11.81 25.36
C ILE A 351 -11.11 12.52 24.04
N SER A 352 -10.73 13.80 24.12
CA SER A 352 -10.46 14.64 22.94
C SER A 352 -8.97 14.61 22.59
N ASN A 353 -8.66 14.79 21.30
CA ASN A 353 -7.29 14.84 20.79
C ASN A 353 -6.43 13.63 21.18
N ALA A 354 -7.05 12.44 21.19
CA ALA A 354 -6.32 11.21 21.36
C ALA A 354 -5.61 10.87 20.03
N ILE A 355 -4.37 10.38 20.10
CA ILE A 355 -3.65 9.88 18.94
C ILE A 355 -3.50 8.37 19.11
N ASN A 356 -3.88 7.62 18.08
CA ASN A 356 -3.70 6.18 18.03
C ASN A 356 -2.20 5.82 17.89
N PRO A 357 -1.74 4.70 18.49
CA PRO A 357 -2.52 3.74 19.28
C PRO A 357 -2.80 4.21 20.72
N ILE A 358 -3.84 3.62 21.33
CA ILE A 358 -4.21 3.82 22.73
C ILE A 358 -3.61 2.69 23.57
N ILE A 359 -2.68 3.01 24.46
CA ILE A 359 -2.01 1.99 25.27
C ILE A 359 -2.79 1.75 26.56
N ILE A 360 -3.21 0.52 26.78
CA ILE A 360 -3.86 0.03 27.99
C ILE A 360 -2.78 -0.56 28.89
N SER A 361 -2.49 0.10 30.01
CA SER A 361 -1.44 -0.31 30.94
C SER A 361 -1.84 -1.55 31.75
N GLU A 362 -0.85 -2.32 32.19
CA GLU A 362 -1.04 -3.31 33.26
C GLU A 362 -1.39 -2.66 34.62
N ASN A 363 -1.01 -1.40 34.83
CA ASN A 363 -1.33 -0.62 36.02
C ASN A 363 -2.81 -0.25 36.08
N LYS A 364 -3.31 -0.01 37.30
CA LYS A 364 -4.72 0.28 37.54
C LYS A 364 -4.91 1.41 38.53
N THR A 365 -5.96 2.18 38.28
CA THR A 365 -6.52 3.16 39.20
C THR A 365 -8.02 2.94 39.32
N ASN A 366 -8.54 2.89 40.55
CA ASN A 366 -9.97 2.70 40.83
C ASN A 366 -10.60 1.47 40.11
N GLY A 367 -9.85 0.37 40.02
CA GLY A 367 -10.31 -0.90 39.44
C GLY A 367 -10.20 -0.99 37.91
N TYR A 368 -9.89 0.11 37.22
CA TYR A 368 -9.70 0.17 35.78
C TYR A 368 -8.22 0.28 35.41
N ARG A 369 -7.83 -0.31 34.29
CA ARG A 369 -6.49 -0.17 33.71
C ARG A 369 -6.23 1.27 33.30
N ASP A 370 -5.05 1.79 33.62
CA ASP A 370 -4.69 3.14 33.22
C ASP A 370 -4.49 3.19 31.70
N LEU A 371 -4.91 4.29 31.06
CA LEU A 371 -4.67 4.50 29.64
C LEU A 371 -3.48 5.44 29.44
N ILE A 372 -2.72 5.21 28.40
CA ILE A 372 -1.61 6.06 27.99
C ILE A 372 -1.88 6.51 26.57
N VAL A 373 -1.96 7.82 26.37
CA VAL A 373 -2.23 8.43 25.08
C VAL A 373 -1.08 9.31 24.65
N LYS A 374 -0.78 9.30 23.35
CA LYS A 374 0.22 10.18 22.73
C LYS A 374 -0.41 11.56 22.47
N MET A 375 0.39 12.60 22.68
CA MET A 375 0.10 14.00 22.41
C MET A 375 1.23 14.61 21.58
N ILE A 376 0.89 15.59 20.75
CA ILE A 376 1.86 16.45 20.06
C ILE A 376 1.93 17.77 20.83
N ASP A 377 3.06 18.05 21.46
CA ASP A 377 3.36 19.34 22.11
C ASP A 377 4.66 19.90 21.53
N SER A 378 4.54 21.06 20.85
CA SER A 378 5.69 21.82 20.34
C SER A 378 6.69 20.97 19.52
N ASP A 379 6.16 20.19 18.57
CA ASP A 379 6.90 19.26 17.70
C ASP A 379 7.62 18.10 18.40
N LYS A 380 7.21 17.74 19.62
CA LYS A 380 7.73 16.58 20.35
C LYS A 380 6.61 15.63 20.78
N ASP A 381 6.86 14.34 20.58
CA ASP A 381 6.03 13.27 21.11
C ASP A 381 6.00 13.35 22.64
N ASP A 382 4.80 13.43 23.19
CA ASP A 382 4.57 13.40 24.61
C ASP A 382 3.51 12.36 24.98
N PHE A 383 3.59 11.78 26.17
CA PHE A 383 2.67 10.74 26.61
C PHE A 383 2.01 11.12 27.93
N ARG A 384 0.69 10.97 27.98
CA ARG A 384 -0.16 11.32 29.13
C ARG A 384 -0.76 10.07 29.73
N LEU A 385 -0.68 9.96 31.05
CA LEU A 385 -1.28 8.88 31.83
C LEU A 385 -2.69 9.30 32.27
N LEU A 386 -3.69 8.63 31.72
CA LEU A 386 -5.10 8.83 32.03
C LEU A 386 -5.53 7.80 33.07
N LYS A 387 -5.81 8.27 34.28
CA LYS A 387 -6.29 7.43 35.39
C LYS A 387 -7.79 7.54 35.51
N PHE A 388 -8.46 6.41 35.70
CA PHE A 388 -9.90 6.41 35.93
C PHE A 388 -10.22 7.02 37.31
N ASN A 389 -11.08 8.04 37.36
CA ASN A 389 -11.35 8.78 38.60
C ASN A 389 -12.46 8.15 39.49
N GLY A 390 -12.98 6.99 39.09
CA GLY A 390 -14.13 6.33 39.72
C GLY A 390 -15.42 6.47 38.92
N ASN A 391 -15.50 7.45 38.02
CA ASN A 391 -16.63 7.69 37.13
C ASN A 391 -16.23 7.63 35.64
N ALA A 392 -15.13 8.29 35.27
CA ALA A 392 -14.66 8.39 33.89
C ALA A 392 -13.13 8.57 33.82
N TYR A 393 -12.55 8.34 32.64
CA TYR A 393 -11.24 8.86 32.29
C TYR A 393 -11.31 10.37 31.98
N PRO A 394 -10.22 11.13 32.16
CA PRO A 394 -10.19 12.56 31.87
C PRO A 394 -10.50 12.89 30.41
N LEU A 395 -11.32 13.92 30.19
CA LEU A 395 -11.74 14.36 28.85
C LEU A 395 -10.59 14.94 28.01
N ASP A 396 -9.68 15.66 28.66
CA ASP A 396 -8.57 16.36 28.00
C ASP A 396 -7.23 15.84 28.53
N PRO A 397 -6.50 15.04 27.74
CA PRO A 397 -5.22 14.50 28.15
C PRO A 397 -4.17 15.56 28.47
N VAL A 398 -4.27 16.79 27.94
CA VAL A 398 -3.21 17.81 28.05
C VAL A 398 -2.86 18.10 29.52
N LYS A 399 -3.86 18.10 30.40
CA LYS A 399 -3.75 18.43 31.83
C LYS A 399 -3.29 17.26 32.70
N GLU A 400 -3.19 16.07 32.13
CA GLU A 400 -2.92 14.85 32.87
C GLU A 400 -1.42 14.60 33.10
N GLU A 401 -1.12 13.64 33.97
CA GLU A 401 0.25 13.33 34.36
C GLU A 401 1.10 12.94 33.14
N ARG A 402 2.17 13.69 32.90
CA ARG A 402 3.18 13.34 31.89
C ARG A 402 3.93 12.10 32.33
N LEU A 403 4.02 11.09 31.46
CA LEU A 403 4.82 9.91 31.78
C LEU A 403 6.28 10.28 32.00
N LYS A 404 6.81 9.82 33.14
CA LYS A 404 8.22 9.99 33.47
C LYS A 404 9.07 9.30 32.40
N ARG A 405 10.01 10.06 31.85
CA ARG A 405 11.04 9.53 30.96
C ARG A 405 11.77 8.35 31.63
N GLY A 406 12.13 7.34 30.85
CA GLY A 406 12.75 6.10 31.38
C GLY A 406 11.76 5.07 31.93
N SER A 407 10.46 5.39 32.00
CA SER A 407 9.44 4.44 32.44
C SER A 407 9.36 3.24 31.49
N LYS A 408 9.28 2.04 32.08
CA LYS A 408 8.98 0.79 31.36
C LYS A 408 7.48 0.58 31.32
N ILE A 409 6.93 0.61 30.12
CA ILE A 409 5.50 0.44 29.88
C ILE A 409 5.24 -1.01 29.50
N LYS A 410 4.21 -1.59 30.10
CA LYS A 410 3.69 -2.92 29.82
C LYS A 410 2.21 -2.83 29.59
N GLY A 411 1.71 -3.58 28.61
CA GLY A 411 0.28 -3.61 28.30
C GLY A 411 0.02 -3.85 26.83
N ILE A 412 -1.13 -3.36 26.37
CA ILE A 412 -1.63 -3.58 25.00
C ILE A 412 -1.87 -2.22 24.34
N ALA A 413 -1.32 -2.01 23.16
CA ALA A 413 -1.63 -0.89 22.27
C ALA A 413 -2.81 -1.29 21.37
N ALA A 414 -3.97 -0.70 21.62
CA ALA A 414 -5.18 -0.88 20.82
C ALA A 414 -5.28 0.19 19.73
N ILE A 415 -6.04 -0.12 18.67
CA ILE A 415 -6.21 0.76 17.51
C ILE A 415 -4.84 1.03 16.86
N SER A 416 -4.03 -0.02 16.72
CA SER A 416 -2.65 0.06 16.20
C SER A 416 -2.57 -0.07 14.68
N ASP A 417 -3.64 0.30 13.98
CA ASP A 417 -3.74 0.25 12.53
C ASP A 417 -2.70 1.16 11.86
N ASP A 418 -2.19 0.73 10.71
CA ASP A 418 -1.22 1.47 9.92
C ASP A 418 -1.90 2.71 9.29
N LEU A 419 -1.51 3.91 9.74
CA LEU A 419 -2.06 5.22 9.36
C LEU A 419 -2.06 5.50 7.84
N PHE A 420 -1.33 4.70 7.07
CA PHE A 420 -1.23 4.83 5.61
C PHE A 420 -2.30 4.04 4.83
N TYR A 421 -3.14 3.25 5.50
CA TYR A 421 -4.26 2.55 4.86
C TYR A 421 -5.57 2.95 5.54
N THR A 422 -6.52 3.50 4.78
CA THR A 422 -7.89 3.74 5.26
C THR A 422 -8.57 2.40 5.53
N ARG A 423 -8.52 1.92 6.78
CA ARG A 423 -9.21 0.71 7.26
C ARG A 423 -10.38 1.00 8.20
N GLY A 424 -10.66 2.26 8.49
CA GLY A 424 -11.82 2.66 9.30
C GLY A 424 -13.15 2.22 8.69
N ILE A 425 -14.12 1.91 9.55
CA ILE A 425 -15.49 1.59 9.15
C ILE A 425 -16.22 2.90 8.88
N GLU A 426 -16.70 3.07 7.65
CA GLU A 426 -17.52 4.22 7.27
C GLU A 426 -18.91 4.10 7.91
N TYR A 427 -19.26 5.10 8.73
CA TYR A 427 -20.61 5.29 9.26
C TYR A 427 -21.52 5.77 8.12
N LYS A 428 -22.64 5.07 7.89
CA LYS A 428 -23.66 5.38 6.88
C LYS A 428 -25.05 5.13 7.42
#